data_AF-A0A377KN17-F1
#
_entry.id   AF-A0A377KN17-F1
#
_cell.length_a   1.000
_cell.length_b   1.000
_cell.length_c   1.000
_cell.angle_alpha   90.00
_cell.angle_beta   90.00
_cell.angle_gamma   90.00
#
_symmetry.space_group_name_H-M   'P 1'
#
loop_
_entity.id
_entity.type
_entity.pdbx_description
1 polymer ?
#
loop_
_entity_poly.entity_id
_entity_poly.type
_entity_poly.pdbx_seq_one_letter_code
_entity_poly.pdbx_strand_id
1 'polypeptide(L)'
;MKKITGIIVTALALFALGACGSSGGSSSSSSDKSDNQLAAIKKSGVLKVATSADYAPFEFHTMVDGKDKIVGSDIDLVNEIAKELGVKAEVSDMSFNTVLASLKEGKSDIAISAISATDERKEQFDFTDNYYNPPQVVVINKMNKDAYTSTDALKDKNVGAQKGSIQEDVVKTQIEGSKLVTIDKVPNMVVEVNQGSLDAMVVEKTIAESYIAQNPDLTIADITLKPSADEAFAIALPKGSSDLQKELNTIIKKLNDEGKVEEFIKKNNELAEKTATE
;
A
#
# COMPACT_ATOMS: atom_id res chain seq x y z
N MET A 1 77.45 -15.21 -7.25
CA MET A 1 77.44 -13.75 -7.52
C MET A 1 76.61 -13.51 -8.77
N LYS A 2 75.70 -12.53 -8.71
CA LYS A 2 75.03 -11.80 -9.80
C LYS A 2 74.20 -12.58 -10.86
N LYS A 3 72.88 -12.36 -10.78
CA LYS A 3 71.83 -12.06 -11.80
C LYS A 3 71.93 -12.80 -13.16
N ILE A 4 70.80 -13.22 -13.77
CA ILE A 4 70.13 -12.47 -14.86
C ILE A 4 68.90 -13.27 -15.40
N THR A 5 67.83 -12.51 -15.72
CA THR A 5 66.66 -12.73 -16.63
C THR A 5 65.78 -13.98 -16.61
N GLY A 6 64.47 -13.72 -16.71
CA GLY A 6 63.47 -14.71 -17.14
C GLY A 6 63.30 -14.80 -18.66
N ILE A 7 62.39 -15.69 -19.09
CA ILE A 7 61.50 -15.62 -20.26
C ILE A 7 60.56 -16.85 -20.23
N ILE A 8 59.34 -16.60 -20.68
CA ILE A 8 58.15 -17.46 -20.84
C ILE A 8 58.38 -18.63 -21.81
N VAL A 9 57.88 -19.84 -21.51
CA VAL A 9 57.34 -20.80 -22.51
C VAL A 9 56.21 -21.65 -21.91
N THR A 10 55.14 -21.74 -22.70
CA THR A 10 53.86 -22.45 -22.58
C THR A 10 53.97 -23.98 -22.45
N ALA A 11 53.07 -24.64 -21.71
CA ALA A 11 52.75 -26.05 -21.92
C ALA A 11 51.31 -26.41 -21.51
N LEU A 12 50.55 -26.93 -22.48
CA LEU A 12 49.26 -27.60 -22.35
C LEU A 12 49.34 -28.78 -21.36
N ALA A 13 48.32 -28.93 -20.51
CA ALA A 13 48.03 -30.20 -19.84
C ALA A 13 46.55 -30.57 -20.04
N LEU A 14 46.34 -31.58 -20.89
CA LEU A 14 45.12 -32.36 -20.98
C LEU A 14 44.98 -33.20 -19.71
N PHE A 15 43.87 -33.08 -19.00
CA PHE A 15 43.42 -34.08 -18.04
C PHE A 15 42.10 -34.67 -18.51
N ALA A 16 42.16 -35.92 -18.97
CA ALA A 16 41.03 -36.81 -19.02
C ALA A 16 40.92 -37.52 -17.67
N LEU A 17 39.78 -37.39 -16.99
CA LEU A 17 39.34 -38.29 -15.93
C LEU A 17 37.87 -38.61 -16.19
N GLY A 18 37.61 -39.88 -16.54
CA GLY A 18 36.26 -40.41 -16.57
C GLY A 18 35.75 -40.69 -15.16
N ALA A 19 34.47 -40.40 -14.94
CA ALA A 19 33.69 -40.98 -13.86
C ALA A 19 32.26 -41.16 -14.35
N CYS A 20 31.89 -42.42 -14.60
CA CYS A 20 30.53 -42.86 -14.78
C CYS A 20 29.84 -42.79 -13.41
N GLY A 21 28.74 -42.04 -13.31
CA GLY A 21 27.99 -41.89 -12.07
C GLY A 21 26.53 -41.60 -12.38
N SER A 22 25.75 -42.66 -12.55
CA SER A 22 24.29 -42.61 -12.57
C SER A 22 23.78 -42.08 -11.23
N SER A 23 23.23 -40.87 -11.24
CA SER A 23 22.25 -40.43 -10.24
C SER A 23 21.42 -39.32 -10.87
N GLY A 24 20.10 -39.50 -10.85
CA GLY A 24 19.14 -38.62 -11.48
C GLY A 24 19.33 -37.17 -11.04
N GLY A 25 19.55 -36.30 -12.02
CA GLY A 25 19.43 -34.87 -11.83
C GLY A 25 17.98 -34.53 -11.56
N SER A 26 17.58 -34.51 -10.29
CA SER A 26 16.45 -33.70 -9.85
C SER A 26 16.86 -32.25 -10.07
N SER A 27 16.47 -31.72 -11.22
CA SER A 27 16.21 -30.30 -11.39
C SER A 27 15.26 -29.89 -10.28
N SER A 28 15.79 -29.24 -9.23
CA SER A 28 15.00 -28.61 -8.20
C SER A 28 14.19 -27.50 -8.86
N SER A 29 12.96 -27.84 -9.24
CA SER A 29 11.93 -26.88 -9.58
C SER A 29 11.75 -25.96 -8.38
N SER A 30 12.01 -24.68 -8.60
CA SER A 30 11.80 -23.59 -7.64
C SER A 30 10.30 -23.28 -7.46
N SER A 31 9.44 -24.29 -7.43
CA SER A 31 7.98 -24.18 -7.40
C SER A 31 7.35 -24.43 -6.02
N ASP A 32 8.10 -24.90 -5.01
CA ASP A 32 7.50 -25.39 -3.76
C ASP A 32 7.43 -24.35 -2.62
N LYS A 33 7.77 -23.07 -2.85
CA LYS A 33 7.81 -22.05 -1.77
C LYS A 33 6.54 -21.22 -1.63
N SER A 34 5.66 -21.16 -2.62
CA SER A 34 4.49 -20.28 -2.59
C SER A 34 3.24 -20.92 -1.95
N ASP A 35 3.15 -22.25 -1.95
CA ASP A 35 1.99 -22.99 -1.40
C ASP A 35 2.06 -23.21 0.12
N ASN A 36 3.11 -22.75 0.80
CA ASN A 36 3.33 -22.97 2.24
C ASN A 36 3.27 -21.68 3.08
N GLN A 37 2.91 -20.53 2.51
CA GLN A 37 2.93 -19.27 3.26
C GLN A 37 1.92 -19.27 4.42
N LEU A 38 0.69 -19.73 4.17
CA LEU A 38 -0.35 -19.84 5.21
C LEU A 38 0.07 -20.74 6.37
N ALA A 39 0.65 -21.91 6.07
CA ALA A 39 1.11 -22.84 7.09
C ALA A 39 2.36 -22.32 7.82
N ALA A 40 3.25 -21.57 7.15
CA ALA A 40 4.35 -20.88 7.79
C ALA A 40 3.88 -19.80 8.78
N ILE A 41 2.88 -19.00 8.42
CA ILE A 41 2.24 -18.00 9.31
C ILE A 41 1.59 -18.68 10.52
N LYS A 42 0.77 -19.73 10.28
CA LYS A 42 0.14 -20.49 11.37
C LYS A 42 1.17 -21.14 12.29
N LYS A 43 2.29 -21.64 11.75
CA LYS A 43 3.38 -22.25 12.51
C LYS A 43 4.19 -21.23 13.32
N SER A 44 4.46 -20.04 12.75
CA SER A 44 5.17 -18.98 13.46
C SER A 44 4.32 -18.37 14.57
N GLY A 45 2.99 -18.42 14.41
CA GLY A 45 2.04 -17.75 15.30
C GLY A 45 1.98 -16.24 15.06
N VAL A 46 2.54 -15.75 13.95
CA VAL A 46 2.64 -14.33 13.61
C VAL A 46 2.33 -14.09 12.14
N LEU A 47 1.44 -13.12 11.89
CA LEU A 47 1.17 -12.50 10.59
C LEU A 47 1.87 -11.14 10.54
N LYS A 48 2.89 -10.99 9.70
CA LYS A 48 3.60 -9.72 9.52
C LYS A 48 2.90 -8.84 8.50
N VAL A 49 2.64 -7.59 8.85
CA VAL A 49 1.83 -6.68 8.04
C VAL A 49 2.62 -5.40 7.76
N ALA A 50 2.70 -5.00 6.50
CA ALA A 50 3.19 -3.68 6.11
C ALA A 50 2.01 -2.74 5.86
N THR A 51 2.10 -1.52 6.39
CA THR A 51 1.09 -0.46 6.22
C THR A 51 1.74 0.92 6.20
N SER A 52 0.98 1.97 5.87
CA SER A 52 1.39 3.37 5.97
C SER A 52 0.37 4.16 6.78
N ALA A 53 0.65 4.38 8.07
CA ALA A 53 -0.31 4.89 9.04
C ALA A 53 -0.52 6.41 8.97
N ASP A 54 -0.77 6.94 7.77
CA ASP A 54 -1.07 8.35 7.50
C ASP A 54 -2.39 8.56 6.73
N TYR A 55 -3.28 7.57 6.76
CA TYR A 55 -4.43 7.44 5.87
C TYR A 55 -5.75 7.22 6.65
N ALA A 56 -6.07 8.11 7.60
CA ALA A 56 -7.33 8.04 8.35
C ALA A 56 -8.55 8.04 7.41
N PRO A 57 -9.54 7.15 7.62
CA PRO A 57 -9.75 6.27 8.78
C PRO A 57 -9.14 4.85 8.66
N PHE A 58 -8.39 4.54 7.60
CA PHE A 58 -7.96 3.17 7.29
C PHE A 58 -6.79 2.73 8.16
N GLU A 59 -5.76 3.56 8.23
CA GLU A 59 -4.63 3.37 9.11
C GLU A 59 -4.06 4.72 9.53
N PHE A 60 -3.97 4.96 10.84
CA PHE A 60 -3.47 6.22 11.36
C PHE A 60 -2.98 6.07 12.79
N HIS A 61 -2.13 6.99 13.20
CA HIS A 61 -1.67 7.12 14.57
C HIS A 61 -2.71 7.84 15.44
N THR A 62 -2.97 7.31 16.63
CA THR A 62 -3.69 8.03 17.69
C THR A 62 -3.16 7.66 19.07
N MET A 63 -3.39 8.54 20.04
CA MET A 63 -3.01 8.31 21.43
C MET A 63 -4.09 7.51 22.15
N VAL A 64 -3.80 6.24 22.47
CA VAL A 64 -4.67 5.38 23.27
C VAL A 64 -4.00 5.13 24.62
N ASP A 65 -4.65 5.57 25.70
CA ASP A 65 -4.12 5.48 27.07
C ASP A 65 -2.73 6.14 27.22
N GLY A 66 -2.52 7.27 26.53
CA GLY A 66 -1.26 8.01 26.55
C GLY A 66 -0.12 7.35 25.78
N LYS A 67 -0.41 6.34 24.95
CA LYS A 67 0.57 5.69 24.06
C LYS A 67 0.15 5.84 22.61
N ASP A 68 1.10 6.18 21.77
CA ASP A 68 0.93 6.17 20.33
C ASP A 68 0.63 4.74 19.85
N LYS A 69 -0.46 4.58 19.11
CA LYS A 69 -0.89 3.31 18.52
C LYS A 69 -1.37 3.55 17.09
N ILE A 70 -1.03 2.60 16.22
CA ILE A 70 -1.61 2.50 14.88
C ILE A 70 -2.98 1.84 15.02
N VAL A 71 -4.01 2.53 14.57
CA VAL A 71 -5.42 2.11 14.56
C VAL A 71 -6.01 2.36 13.18
N GLY A 72 -7.26 1.98 12.96
CA GLY A 72 -7.98 2.22 11.72
C GLY A 72 -8.72 0.98 11.21
N SER A 73 -9.52 1.14 10.17
CA SER A 73 -10.33 0.03 9.64
C SER A 73 -9.49 -1.09 9.02
N ASP A 74 -8.36 -0.77 8.38
CA ASP A 74 -7.45 -1.78 7.83
C ASP A 74 -6.78 -2.55 8.99
N ILE A 75 -6.48 -1.88 10.10
CA ILE A 75 -5.94 -2.50 11.31
C ILE A 75 -6.99 -3.39 12.00
N ASP A 76 -8.25 -2.98 12.04
CA ASP A 76 -9.35 -3.81 12.55
C ASP A 76 -9.53 -5.08 11.69
N LEU A 77 -9.50 -4.93 10.36
CA LEU A 77 -9.57 -6.06 9.43
C LEU A 77 -8.40 -7.03 9.63
N VAL A 78 -7.17 -6.51 9.75
CA VAL A 78 -5.97 -7.31 10.08
C VAL A 78 -6.13 -8.06 11.40
N ASN A 79 -6.67 -7.42 12.42
CA ASN A 79 -6.85 -8.04 13.74
C ASN A 79 -7.86 -9.20 13.69
N GLU A 80 -8.98 -9.05 12.96
CA GLU A 80 -9.94 -10.15 12.76
C GLU A 80 -9.37 -11.27 11.90
N ILE A 81 -8.60 -10.94 10.84
CA ILE A 81 -7.86 -11.95 10.06
C ILE A 81 -6.91 -12.73 10.95
N ALA A 82 -6.07 -12.06 11.74
CA ALA A 82 -5.11 -12.72 12.62
C ALA A 82 -5.81 -13.62 13.64
N LYS A 83 -6.95 -13.18 14.18
CA LYS A 83 -7.79 -13.96 15.10
C LYS A 83 -8.37 -15.21 14.44
N GLU A 84 -8.94 -15.12 13.24
CA GLU A 84 -9.45 -16.27 12.48
C GLU A 84 -8.33 -17.26 12.13
N LEU A 85 -7.13 -16.75 11.85
CA LEU A 85 -5.94 -17.58 11.59
C LEU A 85 -5.33 -18.19 12.87
N GLY A 86 -5.72 -17.73 14.06
CA GLY A 86 -5.15 -18.16 15.33
C GLY A 86 -3.73 -17.66 15.59
N VAL A 87 -3.36 -16.50 15.05
CA VAL A 87 -2.03 -15.89 15.13
C VAL A 87 -2.08 -14.46 15.67
N LYS A 88 -0.93 -13.86 15.94
CA LYS A 88 -0.81 -12.42 16.26
C LYS A 88 -0.51 -11.62 15.01
N ALA A 89 -1.04 -10.40 14.90
CA ALA A 89 -0.60 -9.45 13.90
C ALA A 89 0.61 -8.65 14.41
N GLU A 90 1.65 -8.51 13.59
CA GLU A 90 2.76 -7.58 13.81
C GLU A 90 2.78 -6.55 12.68
N VAL A 91 2.33 -5.34 12.99
CA VAL A 91 2.20 -4.24 12.03
C VAL A 91 3.48 -3.41 12.00
N SER A 92 4.00 -3.19 10.81
CA SER A 92 5.15 -2.31 10.53
C SER A 92 4.68 -1.10 9.72
N ASP A 93 4.80 0.08 10.31
CA ASP A 93 4.53 1.37 9.66
C ASP A 93 5.75 1.84 8.85
N MET A 94 5.48 2.39 7.65
CA MET A 94 6.45 2.92 6.72
C MET A 94 5.78 3.91 5.75
N SER A 95 6.55 4.56 4.88
CA SER A 95 5.96 5.40 3.81
C SER A 95 5.23 4.54 2.79
N PHE A 96 4.06 4.99 2.30
CA PHE A 96 3.21 4.25 1.36
C PHE A 96 3.99 3.71 0.14
N ASN A 97 4.87 4.53 -0.45
CA ASN A 97 5.71 4.14 -1.59
C ASN A 97 6.69 2.99 -1.30
N THR A 98 6.83 2.56 -0.04
CA THR A 98 7.71 1.45 0.38
C THR A 98 6.95 0.21 0.83
N VAL A 99 5.63 0.29 1.03
CA VAL A 99 4.78 -0.80 1.52
C VAL A 99 4.85 -2.04 0.63
N LEU A 100 4.61 -1.88 -0.67
CA LEU A 100 4.68 -2.99 -1.63
C LEU A 100 6.11 -3.50 -1.83
N ALA A 101 7.13 -2.65 -1.70
CA ALA A 101 8.52 -3.06 -1.75
C ALA A 101 8.89 -3.97 -0.55
N SER A 102 8.45 -3.61 0.66
CA SER A 102 8.61 -4.44 1.86
C SER A 102 7.99 -5.83 1.69
N LEU A 103 6.80 -5.89 1.11
CA LEU A 103 6.14 -7.16 0.78
C LEU A 103 6.96 -7.99 -0.22
N LYS A 104 7.41 -7.35 -1.32
CA LYS A 104 8.22 -8.01 -2.35
C LYS A 104 9.54 -8.56 -1.81
N GLU A 105 10.14 -7.88 -0.85
CA GLU A 105 11.37 -8.30 -0.18
C GLU A 105 11.16 -9.38 0.89
N GLY A 106 9.90 -9.77 1.17
CA GLY A 106 9.55 -10.78 2.17
C GLY A 106 9.72 -10.31 3.62
N LYS A 107 9.72 -8.99 3.85
CA LYS A 107 9.77 -8.41 5.20
C LYS A 107 8.40 -8.49 5.89
N SER A 108 7.32 -8.45 5.12
CA SER A 108 5.94 -8.70 5.57
C SER A 108 5.32 -9.88 4.82
N ASP A 109 4.30 -10.48 5.42
CA ASP A 109 3.52 -11.57 4.82
C ASP A 109 2.40 -11.03 3.93
N ILE A 110 1.81 -9.90 4.33
CA ILE A 110 0.79 -9.16 3.60
C ILE A 110 1.10 -7.65 3.63
N ALA A 111 0.49 -6.90 2.71
CA ALA A 111 0.41 -5.46 2.78
C ALA A 111 -1.05 -5.01 2.67
N ILE A 112 -1.44 -4.11 3.57
CA ILE A 112 -2.78 -3.51 3.65
C ILE A 112 -2.62 -2.06 4.09
N SER A 113 -3.05 -1.17 3.22
CA SER A 113 -2.90 0.28 3.38
C SER A 113 -3.76 1.00 2.34
N ALA A 114 -5.07 0.72 2.30
CA ALA A 114 -5.97 1.22 1.25
C ALA A 114 -5.43 0.97 -0.19
N ILE A 115 -4.86 -0.22 -0.44
CA ILE A 115 -4.09 -0.47 -1.67
C ILE A 115 -5.03 -0.85 -2.81
N SER A 116 -5.08 -0.01 -3.85
CA SER A 116 -5.78 -0.33 -5.10
C SER A 116 -5.09 -1.45 -5.90
N ALA A 117 -5.84 -2.47 -6.32
CA ALA A 117 -5.33 -3.63 -7.06
C ALA A 117 -5.21 -3.37 -8.58
N THR A 118 -4.36 -2.43 -8.98
CA THR A 118 -4.15 -2.09 -10.40
C THR A 118 -3.52 -3.23 -11.19
N ASP A 119 -3.72 -3.24 -12.51
CA ASP A 119 -3.12 -4.26 -13.39
C ASP A 119 -1.59 -4.28 -13.30
N GLU A 120 -0.93 -3.12 -13.23
CA GLU A 120 0.52 -3.03 -13.02
C GLU A 120 0.94 -3.70 -11.70
N ARG A 121 0.22 -3.44 -10.60
CA ARG A 121 0.53 -4.07 -9.31
C ARG A 121 0.25 -5.57 -9.35
N LYS A 122 -0.80 -6.01 -10.05
CA LYS A 122 -1.13 -7.44 -10.26
C LYS A 122 -0.07 -8.19 -11.06
N GLU A 123 0.82 -7.53 -11.82
CA GLU A 123 1.97 -8.20 -12.42
C GLU A 123 2.98 -8.69 -11.38
N GLN A 124 3.08 -7.98 -10.24
CA GLN A 124 4.12 -8.21 -9.23
C GLN A 124 3.58 -8.84 -7.94
N PHE A 125 2.27 -8.73 -7.68
CA PHE A 125 1.62 -9.19 -6.45
C PHE A 125 0.33 -9.94 -6.76
N ASP A 126 -0.09 -10.81 -5.85
CA ASP A 126 -1.47 -11.28 -5.81
C ASP A 126 -2.29 -10.36 -4.92
N PHE A 127 -3.61 -10.33 -5.13
CA PHE A 127 -4.52 -9.48 -4.37
C PHE A 127 -5.72 -10.29 -3.90
N THR A 128 -6.22 -9.99 -2.71
CA THR A 128 -7.53 -10.52 -2.28
C THR A 128 -8.65 -9.98 -3.15
N ASP A 129 -9.87 -10.50 -2.92
CA ASP A 129 -11.08 -9.79 -3.33
C ASP A 129 -11.10 -8.40 -2.67
N ASN A 130 -11.76 -7.45 -3.34
CA ASN A 130 -11.85 -6.08 -2.85
C ASN A 130 -12.67 -6.02 -1.56
N TYR A 131 -12.18 -5.29 -0.56
CA TYR A 131 -12.90 -5.06 0.70
C TYR A 131 -13.58 -3.69 0.76
N TYR A 132 -13.14 -2.71 -0.03
CA TYR A 132 -13.73 -1.38 -0.05
C TYR A 132 -13.45 -0.66 -1.38
N ASN A 133 -14.31 0.29 -1.79
CA ASN A 133 -14.11 1.05 -3.03
C ASN A 133 -14.66 2.49 -2.91
N PRO A 134 -13.86 3.44 -2.41
CA PRO A 134 -14.26 4.83 -2.34
C PRO A 134 -13.90 5.61 -3.62
N PRO A 135 -14.75 6.54 -4.07
CA PRO A 135 -14.44 7.35 -5.25
C PRO A 135 -13.30 8.34 -4.98
N GLN A 136 -12.49 8.62 -5.99
CA GLN A 136 -11.48 9.69 -5.96
C GLN A 136 -12.14 11.07 -5.98
N VAL A 137 -11.62 12.02 -5.21
CA VAL A 137 -12.10 13.40 -5.16
C VAL A 137 -10.94 14.40 -5.16
N VAL A 138 -11.26 15.66 -5.46
CA VAL A 138 -10.32 16.78 -5.35
C VAL A 138 -10.65 17.57 -4.07
N VAL A 139 -9.66 17.75 -3.20
CA VAL A 139 -9.76 18.59 -2.00
C VAL A 139 -9.03 19.90 -2.23
N ILE A 140 -9.67 21.00 -1.84
CA ILE A 140 -9.17 22.38 -1.99
C ILE A 140 -9.41 23.16 -0.69
N ASN A 141 -8.72 24.29 -0.55
CA ASN A 141 -9.10 25.29 0.44
C ASN A 141 -10.45 25.93 0.04
N LYS A 142 -11.37 26.09 1.00
CA LYS A 142 -12.70 26.69 0.82
C LYS A 142 -12.65 28.08 0.19
N MET A 143 -11.60 28.85 0.45
CA MET A 143 -11.43 30.18 -0.16
C MET A 143 -11.35 30.12 -1.69
N ASN A 144 -10.96 28.97 -2.25
CA ASN A 144 -10.82 28.76 -3.69
C ASN A 144 -12.02 28.01 -4.30
N LYS A 145 -13.10 27.78 -3.54
CA LYS A 145 -14.25 26.97 -3.99
C LYS A 145 -14.88 27.48 -5.29
N ASP A 146 -14.99 28.79 -5.45
CA ASP A 146 -15.58 29.40 -6.63
C ASP A 146 -14.60 29.49 -7.81
N ALA A 147 -13.29 29.33 -7.55
CA ALA A 147 -12.25 29.36 -8.57
C ALA A 147 -11.95 27.97 -9.15
N TYR A 148 -12.01 26.92 -8.32
CA TYR A 148 -11.60 25.56 -8.68
C TYR A 148 -12.83 24.64 -8.85
N THR A 149 -13.59 24.89 -9.92
CA THR A 149 -14.87 24.21 -10.22
C THR A 149 -14.79 23.21 -11.39
N SER A 150 -13.61 22.99 -11.95
CA SER A 150 -13.37 22.03 -13.03
C SER A 150 -11.90 21.63 -13.08
N THR A 151 -11.58 20.54 -13.78
CA THR A 151 -10.18 20.14 -13.99
C THR A 151 -9.41 21.18 -14.82
N ASP A 152 -10.07 21.87 -15.76
CA ASP A 152 -9.48 22.97 -16.52
C ASP A 152 -9.06 24.16 -15.64
N ALA A 153 -9.80 24.43 -14.56
CA ALA A 153 -9.47 25.50 -13.61
C ALA A 153 -8.20 25.21 -12.80
N LEU A 154 -7.73 23.96 -12.81
CA LEU A 154 -6.49 23.52 -12.15
C LEU A 154 -5.28 23.49 -13.10
N LYS A 155 -5.41 23.99 -14.34
CA LYS A 155 -4.25 24.16 -15.23
C LYS A 155 -3.22 25.12 -14.62
N ASP A 156 -1.95 24.75 -14.75
CA ASP A 156 -0.77 25.42 -14.17
C ASP A 156 -0.74 25.49 -12.64
N LYS A 157 -1.75 24.92 -11.96
CA LYS A 157 -1.86 24.86 -10.50
C LYS A 157 -1.10 23.69 -9.92
N ASN A 158 -0.66 23.82 -8.66
CA ASN A 158 0.01 22.75 -7.94
C ASN A 158 -1.03 21.78 -7.40
N VAL A 159 -1.03 20.54 -7.87
CA VAL A 159 -1.96 19.50 -7.44
C VAL A 159 -1.19 18.37 -6.77
N GLY A 160 -1.48 18.15 -5.49
CA GLY A 160 -0.85 17.14 -4.65
C GLY A 160 -1.40 15.73 -4.89
N ALA A 161 -0.49 14.75 -4.86
CA ALA A 161 -0.84 13.34 -4.68
C ALA A 161 0.19 12.64 -3.80
N GLN A 162 -0.21 11.56 -3.12
CA GLN A 162 0.70 10.79 -2.29
C GLN A 162 1.70 10.03 -3.17
N LYS A 163 2.96 9.98 -2.77
CA LYS A 163 4.01 9.27 -3.52
C LYS A 163 3.74 7.77 -3.65
N GLY A 164 3.83 7.26 -4.87
CA GLY A 164 3.60 5.84 -5.19
C GLY A 164 2.13 5.44 -5.26
N SER A 165 1.21 6.41 -5.09
CA SER A 165 -0.23 6.20 -5.12
C SER A 165 -0.78 6.28 -6.54
N ILE A 166 -1.99 5.75 -6.73
CA ILE A 166 -2.66 5.82 -8.04
C ILE A 166 -3.11 7.25 -8.37
N GLN A 167 -3.20 8.12 -7.36
CA GLN A 167 -3.61 9.51 -7.48
C GLN A 167 -2.59 10.33 -8.28
N GLU A 168 -1.30 9.94 -8.29
CA GLU A 168 -0.32 10.56 -9.17
C GLU A 168 -0.75 10.43 -10.65
N ASP A 169 -1.30 9.28 -11.03
CA ASP A 169 -1.78 9.04 -12.39
C ASP A 169 -3.15 9.66 -12.64
N VAL A 170 -4.03 9.70 -11.63
CA VAL A 170 -5.29 10.46 -11.71
C VAL A 170 -5.00 11.94 -12.01
N VAL A 171 -4.05 12.56 -11.31
CA VAL A 171 -3.64 13.95 -11.57
C VAL A 171 -3.10 14.10 -12.99
N LYS A 172 -2.15 13.24 -13.40
CA LYS A 172 -1.53 13.30 -14.73
C LYS A 172 -2.53 13.13 -15.88
N THR A 173 -3.50 12.23 -15.73
CA THR A 173 -4.39 11.79 -16.82
C THR A 173 -5.74 12.48 -16.82
N GLN A 174 -6.21 13.00 -15.68
CA GLN A 174 -7.54 13.60 -15.57
C GLN A 174 -7.50 15.10 -15.28
N ILE A 175 -6.39 15.62 -14.73
CA ILE A 175 -6.19 17.05 -14.44
C ILE A 175 -5.05 17.58 -15.32
N GLU A 176 -5.22 17.39 -16.63
CA GLU A 176 -4.20 17.71 -17.63
C GLU A 176 -3.78 19.18 -17.58
N GLY A 177 -2.46 19.41 -17.60
CA GLY A 177 -1.87 20.74 -17.53
C GLY A 177 -1.69 21.28 -16.10
N SER A 178 -2.13 20.57 -15.07
CA SER A 178 -1.70 20.84 -13.69
C SER A 178 -0.24 20.47 -13.46
N LYS A 179 0.35 20.99 -12.38
CA LYS A 179 1.68 20.63 -11.90
C LYS A 179 1.52 19.61 -10.77
N LEU A 180 1.77 18.34 -11.08
CA LEU A 180 1.81 17.30 -10.05
C LEU A 180 2.91 17.60 -9.04
N VAL A 181 2.53 17.66 -7.77
CA VAL A 181 3.44 17.70 -6.63
C VAL A 181 3.28 16.41 -5.84
N THR A 182 4.32 15.60 -5.83
CA THR A 182 4.31 14.32 -5.11
C THR A 182 4.78 14.52 -3.68
N ILE A 183 3.97 14.12 -2.70
CA ILE A 183 4.26 14.27 -1.26
C ILE A 183 4.20 12.91 -0.58
N ASP A 184 5.13 12.65 0.35
CA ASP A 184 5.25 11.34 0.99
C ASP A 184 4.06 11.00 1.91
N LYS A 185 3.50 12.00 2.61
CA LYS A 185 2.45 11.82 3.63
C LYS A 185 1.22 12.68 3.37
N VAL A 186 0.01 12.11 3.49
CA VAL A 186 -1.24 12.86 3.31
C VAL A 186 -1.41 14.03 4.29
N PRO A 187 -1.10 13.91 5.60
CA PRO A 187 -1.13 15.05 6.51
C PRO A 187 -0.34 16.26 6.02
N ASN A 188 0.78 16.04 5.31
CA ASN A 188 1.57 17.13 4.75
C ASN A 188 0.85 17.78 3.56
N MET A 189 0.18 17.00 2.69
CA MET A 189 -0.66 17.56 1.62
C MET A 189 -1.79 18.43 2.19
N VAL A 190 -2.44 17.97 3.26
CA VAL A 190 -3.50 18.71 3.97
C VAL A 190 -2.97 20.07 4.46
N VAL A 191 -1.79 20.08 5.09
CA VAL A 191 -1.12 21.31 5.54
C VAL A 191 -0.79 22.23 4.36
N GLU A 192 -0.27 21.69 3.26
CA GLU A 192 0.12 22.47 2.09
C GLU A 192 -1.07 23.06 1.33
N VAL A 193 -2.21 22.36 1.26
CA VAL A 193 -3.46 22.90 0.71
C VAL A 193 -4.02 23.99 1.62
N ASN A 194 -3.98 23.80 2.94
CA ASN A 194 -4.37 24.83 3.90
C ASN A 194 -3.53 26.12 3.76
N GLN A 195 -2.21 25.97 3.57
CA GLN A 195 -1.28 27.09 3.42
C GLN A 195 -1.27 27.71 2.02
N GLY A 196 -1.85 27.03 1.03
CA GLY A 196 -1.91 27.48 -0.36
C GLY A 196 -0.63 27.24 -1.16
N SER A 197 0.32 26.43 -0.66
CA SER A 197 1.45 25.97 -1.49
C SER A 197 1.02 24.89 -2.49
N LEU A 198 0.03 24.08 -2.10
CA LEU A 198 -0.80 23.30 -3.01
C LEU A 198 -2.13 24.01 -3.25
N ASP A 199 -2.59 24.03 -4.50
CA ASP A 199 -3.91 24.54 -4.87
C ASP A 199 -5.01 23.51 -4.62
N ALA A 200 -4.66 22.23 -4.80
CA ALA A 200 -5.55 21.09 -4.59
C ALA A 200 -4.76 19.83 -4.22
N MET A 201 -5.42 18.82 -3.69
CA MET A 201 -4.90 17.45 -3.58
C MET A 201 -5.95 16.44 -4.06
N VAL A 202 -5.49 15.31 -4.60
CA VAL A 202 -6.36 14.18 -4.97
C VAL A 202 -6.19 13.06 -3.97
N VAL A 203 -7.31 12.61 -3.40
CA VAL A 203 -7.43 11.50 -2.43
C VAL A 203 -8.82 10.88 -2.56
N GLU A 204 -9.07 9.70 -1.99
CA GLU A 204 -10.42 9.13 -1.97
C GLU A 204 -11.35 9.88 -1.00
N LYS A 205 -12.65 9.84 -1.31
CA LYS A 205 -13.69 10.59 -0.60
C LYS A 205 -13.71 10.34 0.90
N THR A 206 -13.57 9.09 1.33
CA THR A 206 -13.60 8.73 2.76
C THR A 206 -12.43 9.36 3.52
N ILE A 207 -11.25 9.44 2.90
CA ILE A 207 -10.07 10.09 3.47
C ILE A 207 -10.21 11.61 3.44
N ALA A 208 -10.70 12.16 2.32
CA ALA A 208 -11.02 13.59 2.21
C ALA A 208 -11.97 14.04 3.33
N GLU A 209 -13.06 13.31 3.55
CA GLU A 209 -14.05 13.60 4.59
C GLU A 209 -13.43 13.55 5.99
N SER A 210 -12.61 12.52 6.27
CA SER A 210 -11.91 12.39 7.55
C SER A 210 -10.99 13.59 7.81
N TYR A 211 -10.19 14.02 6.84
CA TYR A 211 -9.31 15.18 7.02
C TYR A 211 -10.06 16.51 7.04
N ILE A 212 -11.12 16.68 6.25
CA ILE A 212 -11.95 17.90 6.24
C ILE A 212 -12.66 18.10 7.59
N ALA A 213 -13.12 17.02 8.24
CA ALA A 213 -13.73 17.12 9.56
C ALA A 213 -12.77 17.73 10.61
N GLN A 214 -11.46 17.53 10.42
CA GLN A 214 -10.40 18.04 11.28
C GLN A 214 -9.84 19.40 10.81
N ASN A 215 -10.13 19.79 9.56
CA ASN A 215 -9.60 20.98 8.90
C ASN A 215 -10.76 21.78 8.28
N PRO A 216 -11.41 22.65 9.06
CA PRO A 216 -12.64 23.33 8.64
C PRO A 216 -12.44 24.32 7.49
N ASP A 217 -11.20 24.63 7.09
CA ASP A 217 -10.89 25.45 5.92
C ASP A 217 -10.82 24.65 4.62
N LEU A 218 -10.90 23.32 4.67
CA LEU A 218 -10.87 22.45 3.49
C LEU A 218 -12.28 22.04 3.05
N THR A 219 -12.44 21.77 1.76
CA THR A 219 -13.67 21.23 1.17
C THR A 219 -13.35 20.35 -0.02
N ILE A 220 -14.26 19.42 -0.33
CA ILE A 220 -14.27 18.76 -1.63
C ILE A 220 -14.70 19.78 -2.69
N ALA A 221 -13.94 19.87 -3.77
CA ALA A 221 -14.27 20.69 -4.93
C ALA A 221 -15.42 20.06 -5.72
N ASP A 222 -16.23 20.87 -6.42
CA ASP A 222 -17.26 20.38 -7.33
C ASP A 222 -16.64 19.92 -8.67
N ILE A 223 -15.78 18.91 -8.58
CA ILE A 223 -15.04 18.32 -9.69
C ILE A 223 -15.30 16.82 -9.68
N THR A 224 -15.87 16.32 -10.76
CA THR A 224 -16.07 14.87 -10.95
C THR A 224 -14.86 14.25 -11.63
N LEU A 225 -14.18 13.34 -10.95
CA LEU A 225 -13.15 12.49 -11.53
C LEU A 225 -13.79 11.21 -12.09
N LYS A 226 -13.24 10.70 -13.18
CA LYS A 226 -13.68 9.44 -13.78
C LYS A 226 -13.22 8.29 -12.89
N PRO A 227 -14.14 7.44 -12.40
CA PRO A 227 -13.77 6.27 -11.62
C PRO A 227 -13.07 5.24 -12.49
N SER A 228 -12.24 4.41 -11.86
CA SER A 228 -11.70 3.19 -12.46
C SER A 228 -12.03 1.98 -11.58
N ALA A 229 -12.29 0.83 -12.23
CA ALA A 229 -12.53 -0.42 -11.52
C ALA A 229 -11.29 -0.90 -10.73
N ASP A 230 -10.11 -0.41 -11.12
CA ASP A 230 -8.83 -0.74 -10.50
C ASP A 230 -8.53 0.05 -9.23
N GLU A 231 -9.43 0.96 -8.81
CA GLU A 231 -9.24 1.85 -7.65
C GLU A 231 -9.64 1.19 -6.32
N ALA A 232 -10.39 0.09 -6.37
CA ALA A 232 -10.89 -0.61 -5.19
C ALA A 232 -9.76 -1.24 -4.36
N PHE A 233 -9.91 -1.20 -3.04
CA PHE A 233 -8.92 -1.62 -2.07
C PHE A 233 -8.93 -3.15 -1.86
N ALA A 234 -7.75 -3.74 -1.88
CA ALA A 234 -7.52 -5.15 -1.62
C ALA A 234 -6.21 -5.34 -0.83
N ILE A 235 -6.08 -6.50 -0.16
CA ILE A 235 -4.84 -6.87 0.53
C ILE A 235 -3.87 -7.43 -0.50
N ALA A 236 -2.67 -6.88 -0.57
CA ALA A 236 -1.61 -7.38 -1.43
C ALA A 236 -0.87 -8.56 -0.76
N LEU A 237 -0.56 -9.58 -1.55
CA LEU A 237 0.20 -10.76 -1.17
C LEU A 237 1.39 -10.97 -2.11
N PRO A 238 2.44 -11.71 -1.68
CA PRO A 238 3.47 -12.15 -2.60
C PRO A 238 2.86 -12.95 -3.76
N LYS A 239 3.52 -12.93 -4.92
CA LYS A 239 3.09 -13.73 -6.07
C LYS A 239 3.10 -15.23 -5.74
N GLY A 240 2.06 -15.93 -6.18
CA GLY A 240 1.88 -17.37 -6.00
C GLY A 240 1.24 -17.75 -4.66
N SER A 241 0.75 -16.79 -3.86
CA SER A 241 0.23 -17.02 -2.51
C SER A 241 -1.20 -17.58 -2.48
N SER A 242 -1.52 -18.52 -3.37
CA SER A 242 -2.88 -19.00 -3.65
C SER A 242 -3.65 -19.46 -2.41
N ASP A 243 -3.01 -20.19 -1.50
CA ASP A 243 -3.69 -20.73 -0.31
C ASP A 243 -3.94 -19.66 0.75
N LEU A 244 -3.00 -18.74 0.95
CA LEU A 244 -3.20 -17.58 1.82
C LEU A 244 -4.31 -16.68 1.25
N GLN A 245 -4.26 -16.38 -0.06
CA GLN A 245 -5.26 -15.57 -0.74
C GLN A 245 -6.67 -16.15 -0.58
N LYS A 246 -6.88 -17.46 -0.81
CA LYS A 246 -8.19 -18.11 -0.63
C LYS A 246 -8.71 -18.01 0.81
N GLU A 247 -7.84 -18.23 1.80
CA GLU A 247 -8.19 -18.11 3.21
C GLU A 247 -8.59 -16.67 3.55
N LEU A 248 -7.80 -15.68 3.11
CA LEU A 248 -8.11 -14.27 3.32
C LEU A 248 -9.41 -13.86 2.63
N ASN A 249 -9.66 -14.30 1.39
CA ASN A 249 -10.92 -14.03 0.68
C ASN A 249 -12.12 -14.62 1.42
N THR A 250 -11.98 -15.80 2.01
CA THR A 250 -13.04 -16.42 2.83
C THR A 250 -13.36 -15.56 4.05
N ILE A 251 -12.33 -15.06 4.74
CA ILE A 251 -12.50 -14.20 5.92
C ILE A 251 -13.09 -12.84 5.52
N ILE A 252 -12.53 -12.18 4.50
CA ILE A 252 -13.01 -10.88 4.00
C ILE A 252 -14.47 -10.98 3.57
N LYS A 253 -14.82 -12.04 2.82
CA LYS A 253 -16.20 -12.27 2.41
C LYS A 253 -17.13 -12.41 3.61
N LYS A 254 -16.77 -13.22 4.61
CA LYS A 254 -17.54 -13.36 5.84
C LYS A 254 -17.74 -12.01 6.54
N LEU A 255 -16.68 -11.24 6.74
CA LEU A 255 -16.74 -9.93 7.42
C LEU A 255 -17.58 -8.92 6.64
N ASN A 256 -17.53 -8.93 5.30
CA ASN A 256 -18.38 -8.11 4.46
C ASN A 256 -19.86 -8.52 4.55
N ASP A 257 -20.15 -9.82 4.48
CA ASP A 257 -21.52 -10.34 4.63
C ASP A 257 -22.11 -10.02 6.01
N GLU A 258 -21.26 -9.91 7.04
CA GLU A 258 -21.62 -9.48 8.40
C GLU A 258 -21.70 -7.95 8.58
N GLY A 259 -21.36 -7.16 7.55
CA GLY A 259 -21.31 -5.69 7.63
C GLY A 259 -20.16 -5.12 8.46
N LYS A 260 -19.19 -5.96 8.85
CA LYS A 260 -18.09 -5.59 9.76
C LYS A 260 -17.13 -4.58 9.16
N VAL A 261 -16.82 -4.68 7.87
CA VAL A 261 -15.90 -3.73 7.21
C VAL A 261 -16.49 -2.31 7.23
N GLU A 262 -17.79 -2.16 6.96
CA GLU A 262 -18.48 -0.88 7.06
C GLU A 262 -18.51 -0.36 8.52
N GLU A 263 -18.78 -1.24 9.48
CA GLU A 263 -18.72 -0.91 10.92
C GLU A 263 -17.33 -0.40 11.32
N PHE A 264 -16.25 -1.04 10.85
CA PHE A 264 -14.88 -0.62 11.13
C PHE A 264 -14.58 0.76 10.55
N ILE A 265 -14.96 1.01 9.30
CA ILE A 265 -14.74 2.33 8.66
C ILE A 265 -15.49 3.41 9.43
N LYS A 266 -16.76 3.17 9.77
CA LYS A 266 -17.56 4.12 10.55
C LYS A 266 -16.94 4.40 11.92
N LYS A 267 -16.60 3.35 12.67
CA LYS A 267 -15.97 3.46 14.01
C LYS A 267 -14.69 4.30 13.95
N ASN A 268 -13.85 4.06 12.95
CA ASN A 268 -12.56 4.73 12.85
C ASN A 268 -12.66 6.15 12.29
N ASN A 269 -13.68 6.45 11.48
CA ASN A 269 -14.03 7.84 11.14
C ASN A 269 -14.38 8.64 12.40
N GLU A 270 -15.29 8.12 13.23
CA GLU A 270 -15.66 8.78 14.50
C GLU A 270 -14.45 8.96 15.43
N LEU A 271 -13.54 7.97 15.47
CA LEU A 271 -12.31 8.06 16.26
C LEU A 271 -11.34 9.14 15.74
N ALA A 272 -11.15 9.21 14.42
CA ALA A 272 -10.30 10.23 13.79
C ALA A 272 -10.84 11.64 14.04
N GLU A 273 -12.15 11.83 13.91
CA GLU A 273 -12.83 13.10 14.21
C GLU A 273 -12.65 13.51 15.67
N LYS A 274 -12.86 12.57 16.61
CA LYS A 274 -12.73 12.86 18.04
C LYS A 274 -11.31 13.28 18.40
N THR A 275 -10.31 12.57 17.87
CA THR A 275 -8.89 12.84 18.15
C THR A 275 -8.47 14.26 17.71
N ALA A 276 -9.13 14.83 16.70
CA ALA A 276 -8.84 16.19 16.24
C ALA A 276 -9.44 17.31 17.09
N THR A 277 -10.41 16.98 17.94
CA THR A 277 -11.07 17.95 18.84
C THR A 277 -10.46 18.02 20.24
N GLU A 278 -9.55 17.09 20.56
CA GLU A 278 -8.81 17.01 21.83
C GLU A 278 -7.44 17.70 21.73
#